data_AF-H5XRW1-F1
#
_entry.id   AF-H5XRW1-F1
#
_cell.length_a   1.000
_cell.length_b   1.000
_cell.length_c   1.000
_cell.angle_alpha   90.00
_cell.angle_beta   90.00
_cell.angle_gamma   90.00
#
_symmetry.space_group_name_H-M   'P 1'
#
loop_
_entity.id
_entity.type
_entity.pdbx_description
1 polymer ?
#
loop_
_entity_poly.entity_id
_entity_poly.type
_entity_poly.pdbx_seq_one_letter_code
_entity_poly.pdbx_strand_id
1 'polypeptide(L)'
;MDLLPILLFILGIAFIFIGWRGQNPPNEEALTALKGLAYLKREIIRVQDQIHEVESKLLEYKESDLQLNKQSLTKSKENKLKEMDKVEPEFKQIEPPQSVDPYSPLSPKYKEVLELAANGQHIPEIAHRLLLSQDAVRMILRMQPDGGNKR
;
A
#
# COMPACT_ATOMS: atom_id res chain seq x y z
N MET A 1 -36.42 12.04 -67.53
CA MET A 1 -35.66 13.19 -66.99
C MET A 1 -35.37 13.02 -65.49
N ASP A 2 -35.76 11.89 -64.90
CA ASP A 2 -35.76 11.68 -63.44
C ASP A 2 -34.46 11.07 -62.91
N LEU A 3 -33.55 10.63 -63.80
CA LEU A 3 -32.27 10.04 -63.43
C LEU A 3 -31.19 11.10 -63.09
N LEU A 4 -31.29 12.28 -63.70
CA LEU A 4 -30.35 13.39 -63.52
C LEU A 4 -30.23 13.86 -62.06
N PRO A 5 -31.33 14.11 -61.31
CA PRO A 5 -31.23 14.54 -59.91
C PRO A 5 -30.61 13.48 -59.00
N ILE A 6 -30.85 12.19 -59.28
CA ILE A 6 -30.28 11.07 -58.51
C ILE A 6 -28.76 11.00 -58.70
N LEU A 7 -28.29 11.21 -59.93
CA LEU A 7 -26.86 11.16 -60.27
C LEU A 7 -26.09 12.34 -59.65
N LEU A 8 -26.70 13.54 -59.65
CA LEU A 8 -26.18 14.73 -58.96
C LEU A 8 -26.12 14.55 -57.44
N PHE A 9 -27.10 13.88 -56.84
CA PHE A 9 -27.13 13.59 -55.41
C PHE A 9 -25.99 12.65 -54.99
N ILE A 10 -25.78 11.57 -55.73
CA ILE A 10 -24.68 10.62 -55.47
C ILE A 10 -23.33 11.31 -55.66
N LEU A 11 -23.20 12.14 -56.70
CA LEU A 11 -21.99 12.90 -56.95
C LEU A 11 -21.70 13.91 -55.82
N GLY A 12 -22.72 14.58 -55.31
CA GLY A 12 -22.62 15.48 -54.16
C GLY A 12 -22.16 14.75 -52.89
N ILE A 13 -22.71 13.57 -52.60
CA ILE A 13 -22.27 12.74 -51.47
C ILE A 13 -20.81 12.33 -51.65
N ALA A 14 -20.40 11.90 -52.84
CA ALA A 14 -19.02 11.53 -53.12
C ALA A 14 -18.05 12.70 -52.86
N PHE A 15 -18.41 13.92 -53.28
CA PHE A 15 -17.61 15.11 -53.02
C PHE A 15 -17.52 15.47 -51.53
N ILE A 16 -18.57 15.24 -50.74
CA ILE A 16 -18.53 15.42 -49.28
C ILE A 16 -17.54 14.44 -48.65
N PHE A 17 -17.56 13.16 -49.05
CA PHE A 17 -16.61 12.17 -48.54
C PHE A 17 -15.17 12.47 -48.95
N ILE A 18 -14.95 12.96 -50.17
CA ILE A 18 -13.62 13.35 -50.67
C ILE A 18 -13.11 14.58 -49.92
N GLY A 19 -13.95 15.60 -49.73
CA GLY A 19 -13.63 16.80 -48.96
C GLY A 19 -13.34 16.50 -47.48
N TRP A 20 -14.12 15.60 -46.87
CA TRP A 20 -13.89 15.15 -45.49
C TRP A 20 -12.54 14.42 -45.37
N ARG A 21 -12.24 13.52 -46.32
CA ARG A 21 -10.99 12.74 -46.28
C ARG A 21 -9.74 13.61 -46.50
N GLY A 22 -9.87 14.76 -47.16
CA GLY A 22 -8.77 15.69 -47.44
C GLY A 22 -8.53 16.79 -46.39
N GLN A 23 -9.45 17.02 -45.45
CA GLN A 23 -9.38 18.15 -44.51
C GLN A 23 -8.65 17.87 -43.19
N ASN A 24 -8.16 16.65 -42.96
CA ASN A 24 -7.32 16.34 -41.81
C ASN A 24 -5.86 16.22 -42.26
N PRO A 25 -5.13 17.34 -42.46
CA PRO A 25 -3.68 17.24 -42.48
C PRO A 25 -3.25 16.59 -41.15
N PRO A 26 -2.26 15.68 -41.15
CA PRO A 26 -1.77 15.10 -39.91
C PRO A 26 -1.26 16.24 -39.05
N ASN A 27 -2.02 16.62 -38.01
CA ASN A 27 -1.57 17.68 -37.12
C ASN A 27 -0.35 17.12 -36.38
N GLU A 28 0.78 17.77 -36.58
CA GLU A 28 2.05 17.40 -35.95
C GLU A 28 1.91 17.38 -34.42
N GLU A 29 0.98 18.17 -33.89
CA GLU A 29 0.57 18.20 -32.49
C GLU A 29 -0.11 16.91 -32.02
N ALA A 30 -1.07 16.31 -32.76
CA ALA A 30 -1.63 15.03 -32.31
C ALA A 30 -0.67 13.88 -32.54
N LEU A 31 0.21 13.94 -33.55
CA LEU A 31 1.29 12.96 -33.68
C LEU A 31 2.26 13.04 -32.49
N THR A 32 2.59 14.25 -32.05
CA THR A 32 3.42 14.48 -30.86
C THR A 32 2.70 14.03 -29.58
N ALA A 33 1.40 14.32 -29.46
CA ALA A 33 0.58 13.86 -28.34
C ALA A 33 0.45 12.33 -28.33
N LEU A 34 0.27 11.68 -29.48
CA LEU A 34 0.24 10.22 -29.60
C LEU A 34 1.59 9.60 -29.22
N LYS A 35 2.69 10.23 -29.63
CA LYS A 35 4.04 9.78 -29.30
C LYS A 35 4.33 9.93 -27.80
N GLY A 36 3.91 11.03 -27.19
CA GLY A 36 3.94 11.24 -25.75
C GLY A 36 3.10 10.21 -25.00
N LEU A 37 1.88 9.92 -25.50
CA LEU A 37 0.98 8.91 -24.93
C LEU A 37 1.56 7.49 -25.05
N ALA A 38 2.18 7.15 -26.18
CA ALA A 38 2.81 5.86 -26.40
C ALA A 38 4.02 5.66 -25.47
N TYR A 39 4.81 6.71 -25.24
CA TYR A 39 5.90 6.70 -24.27
C TYR A 39 5.36 6.49 -22.85
N LEU A 40 4.31 7.23 -22.47
CA LEU A 40 3.69 7.13 -21.15
C LEU A 40 3.10 5.73 -20.90
N LYS A 41 2.44 5.15 -21.91
CA LYS A 41 1.91 3.78 -21.85
C LYS A 41 3.03 2.76 -21.59
N ARG A 42 4.19 2.92 -22.23
CA ARG A 42 5.34 2.03 -22.01
C ARG A 42 5.86 2.12 -20.58
N GLU A 43 5.93 3.32 -20.03
CA GLU A 43 6.40 3.53 -18.66
C GLU A 43 5.42 2.96 -17.63
N ILE A 44 4.12 3.12 -17.85
CA ILE A 44 3.07 2.54 -17.00
C ILE A 44 3.21 1.02 -16.94
N ILE A 45 3.40 0.36 -18.08
CA ILE A 45 3.58 -1.11 -18.14
C ILE A 45 4.83 -1.51 -17.35
N ARG A 46 5.95 -0.79 -17.53
CA ARG A 46 7.20 -1.09 -16.81
C ARG A 46 7.05 -0.95 -15.30
N VAL A 47 6.37 0.09 -14.84
CA VAL A 47 6.10 0.30 -13.41
C VAL A 47 5.14 -0.76 -12.87
N GLN A 48 4.14 -1.14 -13.65
CA GLN A 48 3.20 -2.20 -13.27
C GLN A 48 3.90 -3.55 -13.10
N ASP A 49 4.83 -3.91 -13.99
CA ASP A 49 5.64 -5.13 -13.86
C ASP A 49 6.50 -5.12 -12.60
N GLN A 50 7.11 -3.97 -12.27
CA GLN A 50 7.90 -3.83 -11.04
C GLN A 50 7.04 -3.94 -9.78
N ILE A 51 5.85 -3.36 -9.78
CA ILE A 51 4.90 -3.47 -8.67
C ILE A 51 4.49 -4.93 -8.47
N HIS A 52 4.21 -5.65 -9.57
CA HIS A 52 3.83 -7.05 -9.50
C HIS A 52 4.96 -7.95 -8.96
N GLU A 53 6.22 -7.67 -9.35
CA GLU A 53 7.39 -8.37 -8.79
C GLU A 53 7.57 -8.09 -7.29
N VAL A 54 7.35 -6.85 -6.86
CA VAL A 54 7.44 -6.49 -5.43
C VAL A 54 6.29 -7.11 -4.64
N GLU A 55 5.07 -7.12 -5.18
CA GLU A 55 3.90 -7.72 -4.55
C GLU A 55 4.06 -9.23 -4.38
N SER A 56 4.55 -9.91 -5.41
CA SER A 56 4.84 -11.36 -5.33
C SER A 56 5.92 -11.67 -4.30
N LYS A 57 7.02 -10.91 -4.25
CA LYS A 57 8.03 -11.05 -3.20
C LYS A 57 7.46 -10.78 -1.80
N LEU A 58 6.61 -9.75 -1.66
CA LEU A 58 5.99 -9.42 -0.38
C LEU A 58 5.03 -10.52 0.10
N LEU A 59 4.29 -11.14 -0.83
CA LEU A 59 3.48 -12.32 -0.53
C LEU A 59 4.34 -13.51 -0.09
N GLU A 60 5.45 -13.77 -0.78
CA GLU A 60 6.38 -14.85 -0.43
C GLU A 60 7.00 -14.64 0.97
N TYR A 61 7.42 -13.41 1.30
CA TYR A 61 7.89 -13.06 2.65
C TYR A 61 6.79 -13.24 3.69
N LYS A 62 5.56 -12.79 3.40
CA LYS A 62 4.42 -12.92 4.32
C LYS A 62 4.07 -14.39 4.56
N GLU A 63 4.09 -15.23 3.53
CA GLU A 63 3.80 -16.65 3.66
C GLU A 63 4.91 -17.39 4.43
N SER A 64 6.17 -17.04 4.18
CA SER A 64 7.33 -17.57 4.90
C SER A 64 7.27 -17.26 6.40
N ASP A 65 6.91 -16.03 6.76
CA ASP A 65 6.80 -15.59 8.15
C ASP A 65 5.61 -16.27 8.87
N LEU A 66 4.50 -16.49 8.14
CA LEU A 66 3.32 -17.18 8.66
C LEU A 66 3.58 -18.68 8.89
N GLN A 67 4.38 -19.33 8.03
CA GLN A 67 4.80 -20.72 8.23
C GLN A 67 5.78 -20.88 9.40
N LEU A 68 6.73 -19.96 9.56
CA LEU A 68 7.67 -19.95 10.69
C LEU A 68 6.94 -19.75 12.03
N ASN A 69 5.94 -18.87 12.05
CA ASN A 69 5.11 -18.63 13.24
C ASN A 69 4.17 -19.82 13.56
N LYS A 70 3.65 -20.52 12.54
CA LYS A 70 2.86 -21.76 12.76
C LYS A 70 3.69 -22.91 13.31
N GLN A 71 4.95 -23.07 12.88
CA GLN A 71 5.85 -24.09 13.40
C GLN A 71 6.34 -23.78 14.83
N SER A 72 6.55 -22.51 15.18
CA SER A 72 6.93 -22.12 16.54
C SER A 72 5.75 -22.27 17.53
N LEU A 73 4.51 -22.02 17.10
CA LEU A 73 3.32 -22.25 17.92
C LEU A 73 3.01 -23.74 18.16
N THR A 74 3.27 -24.60 17.17
CA THR A 74 3.03 -26.06 17.30
C THR A 74 4.11 -26.73 18.15
N LYS A 75 5.39 -26.34 18.03
CA LYS A 75 6.45 -26.81 18.94
C LYS A 75 6.31 -26.27 20.37
N SER A 76 5.74 -25.08 20.56
CA SER A 76 5.49 -24.52 21.91
C SER A 76 4.28 -25.16 22.62
N LYS A 77 3.27 -25.65 21.86
CA LYS A 77 2.16 -26.41 22.43
C LYS A 77 2.50 -27.86 22.80
N GLU A 78 3.48 -28.48 22.14
CA GLU A 78 3.90 -29.84 22.47
C GLU A 78 4.75 -29.92 23.77
N ASN A 79 5.45 -28.84 24.12
CA ASN A 79 6.22 -28.76 25.36
C ASN A 79 5.42 -28.32 26.59
N LYS A 80 4.17 -27.86 26.43
CA LYS A 80 3.29 -27.49 27.57
C LYS A 80 2.27 -28.56 27.97
N LEU A 81 2.21 -29.69 27.26
CA LEU A 81 1.29 -30.81 27.58
C LEU A 81 1.99 -31.96 28.32
N LYS A 82 3.12 -31.71 28.98
CA LYS A 82 3.80 -32.69 29.85
C LYS A 82 4.10 -32.19 31.27
N GLU A 83 3.62 -31.00 31.62
CA GLU A 83 3.86 -30.42 32.95
C GLU A 83 2.56 -29.88 33.57
N MET A 84 1.53 -30.72 33.54
CA MET A 84 0.35 -30.60 34.40
C MET A 84 0.17 -31.90 35.17
N ASP A 85 1.10 -32.15 36.09
CA ASP A 85 0.76 -32.90 37.29
C ASP A 85 1.64 -32.40 38.44
N LYS A 86 0.99 -32.13 39.58
CA LYS A 86 1.51 -31.49 40.81
C LYS A 86 1.84 -29.99 40.77
N VAL A 87 0.88 -29.19 41.26
CA VAL A 87 0.87 -28.50 42.58
C VAL A 87 -0.08 -27.30 42.47
N GLU A 88 -1.21 -27.42 43.16
CA GLU A 88 -2.28 -26.43 43.38
C GLU A 88 -1.85 -25.37 44.43
N PRO A 89 -2.68 -24.38 44.82
CA PRO A 89 -3.06 -23.12 44.15
C PRO A 89 -2.66 -21.87 44.96
N GLU A 90 -2.73 -20.67 44.36
CA GLU A 90 -3.16 -19.51 45.15
C GLU A 90 -4.12 -18.61 44.33
N PHE A 91 -5.36 -18.58 44.79
CA PHE A 91 -6.46 -17.78 44.28
C PHE A 91 -6.27 -16.29 44.58
N LYS A 92 -6.60 -15.41 43.63
CA LYS A 92 -7.28 -14.13 43.90
C LYS A 92 -8.13 -13.70 42.70
N GLN A 93 -9.43 -14.02 42.79
CA GLN A 93 -10.62 -13.14 42.64
C GLN A 93 -10.30 -11.66 42.25
N ILE A 94 -10.99 -10.90 41.37
CA ILE A 94 -12.41 -10.71 41.01
C ILE A 94 -12.51 -9.65 39.87
N GLU A 95 -13.51 -9.79 38.97
CA GLU A 95 -14.31 -8.81 38.17
C GLU A 95 -13.74 -7.76 37.14
N PRO A 96 -14.56 -7.38 36.11
CA PRO A 96 -14.27 -6.36 35.07
C PRO A 96 -14.89 -4.98 35.42
N PRO A 97 -14.98 -4.00 34.51
CA PRO A 97 -13.97 -3.27 33.73
C PRO A 97 -13.94 -1.78 34.19
N GLN A 98 -12.79 -1.11 34.30
CA GLN A 98 -12.80 0.34 34.53
C GLN A 98 -11.56 1.03 33.94
N SER A 99 -11.85 2.06 33.14
CA SER A 99 -11.07 3.27 32.86
C SER A 99 -9.64 3.27 33.38
N VAL A 100 -8.65 3.29 32.47
CA VAL A 100 -7.27 3.60 32.85
C VAL A 100 -6.85 4.92 32.23
N ASP A 101 -6.61 5.87 33.12
CA ASP A 101 -6.05 7.20 32.93
C ASP A 101 -4.71 7.24 32.18
N PRO A 102 -4.30 8.42 31.67
CA PRO A 102 -3.33 8.58 30.56
C PRO A 102 -1.84 8.48 30.92
N TYR A 103 -1.46 7.91 32.07
CA TYR A 103 -0.07 7.99 32.56
C TYR A 103 0.42 6.65 33.10
N SER A 104 0.78 5.75 32.19
CA SER A 104 1.71 4.66 32.53
C SER A 104 3.15 5.11 32.24
N PRO A 105 4.12 4.80 33.12
CA PRO A 105 5.53 5.15 32.91
C PRO A 105 6.00 4.53 31.61
N LEU A 106 6.31 5.39 30.64
CA LEU A 106 6.67 5.05 29.27
C LEU A 106 7.67 3.88 29.26
N SER A 107 7.23 2.75 28.68
CA SER A 107 8.04 1.56 28.45
C SER A 107 9.40 2.00 27.88
N PRO A 108 10.53 1.42 28.31
CA PRO A 108 11.86 1.81 27.82
C PRO A 108 11.95 1.86 26.29
N LYS A 109 11.20 0.97 25.61
CA LYS A 109 11.06 0.95 24.14
C LYS A 109 10.40 2.20 23.57
N TYR A 110 9.47 2.83 24.28
CA TYR A 110 8.83 4.09 23.86
C TYR A 110 9.85 5.23 23.81
N LYS A 111 10.71 5.35 24.82
CA LYS A 111 11.77 6.37 24.84
C LYS A 111 12.75 6.14 23.70
N GLU A 112 13.09 4.88 23.46
CA GLU A 112 13.98 4.50 22.36
C GLU A 112 13.36 4.79 20.98
N VAL A 113 12.05 4.55 20.79
CA VAL A 113 11.33 4.99 19.56
C VAL A 113 11.47 6.49 19.35
N LEU A 114 11.27 7.28 20.41
CA LEU A 114 11.34 8.73 20.34
C LEU A 114 12.75 9.24 20.05
N GLU A 115 13.77 8.66 20.66
CA GLU A 115 15.18 9.02 20.41
C GLU A 115 15.60 8.69 18.97
N LEU A 116 15.23 7.52 18.47
CA LEU A 116 15.54 7.12 17.09
C LEU A 116 14.80 8.00 16.06
N ALA A 117 13.55 8.37 16.35
CA ALA A 117 12.81 9.32 15.53
C ALA A 117 13.40 10.75 15.58
N ALA A 118 13.88 11.20 16.74
CA ALA A 118 14.56 12.49 16.89
C ALA A 118 15.89 12.54 16.11
N ASN A 119 16.56 11.40 15.96
CA ASN A 119 17.74 11.23 15.12
C ASN A 119 17.43 11.15 13.61
N GLY A 120 16.17 11.34 13.20
CA GLY A 120 15.75 11.38 11.81
C GLY A 120 15.64 10.00 11.14
N GLN A 121 15.60 8.91 11.91
CA GLN A 121 15.43 7.57 11.34
C GLN A 121 14.00 7.33 10.83
N HIS A 122 13.88 6.56 9.75
CA HIS A 122 12.58 6.28 9.16
C HIS A 122 11.79 5.26 10.02
N ILE A 123 10.48 5.46 10.14
CA ILE A 123 9.53 4.59 10.85
C ILE A 123 9.77 3.07 10.62
N PRO A 124 9.97 2.58 9.38
CA PRO A 124 10.27 1.16 9.14
C PRO A 124 11.59 0.69 9.78
N GLU A 125 12.61 1.54 9.85
CA GLU A 125 13.92 1.22 10.43
C GLU A 125 13.85 1.14 11.96
N ILE A 126 13.09 2.06 12.57
CA ILE A 126 12.82 2.06 14.02
C ILE A 126 12.03 0.82 14.42
N ALA A 127 11.01 0.47 13.62
CA ALA A 127 10.20 -0.72 13.81
C ALA A 127 11.05 -2.00 13.78
N HIS A 128 11.97 -2.09 12.82
CA HIS A 128 12.89 -3.22 12.70
C HIS A 128 13.88 -3.31 13.88
N ARG A 129 14.49 -2.19 14.28
CA ARG A 129 15.46 -2.15 15.40
C ARG A 129 14.83 -2.54 16.74
N LEU A 130 13.59 -2.14 16.98
CA LEU A 130 12.91 -2.35 18.26
C LEU A 130 12.02 -3.59 18.28
N LEU A 131 11.97 -4.33 17.16
CA LEU A 131 11.07 -5.45 16.93
C LEU A 131 9.62 -5.09 17.24
N LEU A 132 9.20 -3.90 16.77
CA LEU A 132 7.86 -3.36 16.90
C LEU A 132 7.17 -3.32 15.54
N SER A 133 5.83 -3.35 15.53
CA SER A 133 5.10 -3.12 14.28
C SER A 133 5.22 -1.64 13.86
N GLN A 134 5.22 -1.39 12.55
CA GLN A 134 5.25 -0.01 12.03
C GLN A 134 4.06 0.81 12.54
N ASP A 135 2.91 0.17 12.70
CA ASP A 135 1.72 0.79 13.27
C ASP A 135 1.87 1.12 14.76
N ALA A 136 2.58 0.29 15.54
CA ALA A 136 2.90 0.60 16.93
C ALA A 136 3.85 1.80 17.03
N VAL A 137 4.88 1.87 16.17
CA VAL A 137 5.79 3.02 16.11
C VAL A 137 5.02 4.29 15.72
N ARG A 138 4.15 4.22 14.70
CA ARG A 138 3.30 5.33 14.28
C ARG A 138 2.35 5.78 15.39
N MET A 139 1.76 4.83 16.12
CA MET A 139 0.88 5.11 17.26
C MET A 139 1.65 5.78 18.40
N ILE A 140 2.87 5.33 18.70
CA ILE A 140 3.76 5.91 19.71
C ILE A 140 4.17 7.34 19.35
N LEU A 141 4.59 7.57 18.11
CA LEU A 141 4.93 8.92 17.62
C LEU A 141 3.73 9.85 17.64
N ARG A 142 2.51 9.34 17.41
CA ARG A 142 1.26 10.10 17.54
C ARG A 142 0.83 10.36 18.98
N MET A 143 1.24 9.50 19.91
CA MET A 143 1.02 9.66 21.34
C MET A 143 2.04 10.61 21.98
N GLN A 144 3.09 11.00 21.25
CA GLN A 144 3.96 12.08 21.67
C GLN A 144 3.09 13.34 21.81
N PRO A 145 3.01 13.95 23.00
CA PRO A 145 2.30 15.21 23.15
C PRO A 145 3.02 16.21 22.25
N ASP A 146 2.37 16.54 21.14
CA ASP A 146 2.82 17.53 20.19
C ASP A 146 3.00 18.84 20.97
N GLY A 147 4.27 19.14 21.27
CA GLY A 147 4.68 20.48 21.68
C GLY A 147 4.51 21.34 20.44
N GLY A 148 3.27 21.77 20.22
CA GLY A 148 2.81 22.37 18.97
C GLY A 148 3.80 23.38 18.42
N ASN A 149 4.42 23.05 17.30
CA ASN A 149 5.19 24.02 16.54
C ASN A 149 4.37 24.43 15.33
N LYS A 150 3.52 25.44 15.57
CA LYS A 150 3.07 26.34 14.52
C LYS A 150 4.31 26.97 13.88
N ARG A 151 4.58 26.66 12.62
CA ARG A 151 5.17 27.61 11.67
C ARG A 151 4.56 27.39 10.30
#